data_AF-A0AAV5A6X7-F1
#
_entry.id   AF-A0AAV5A6X7-F1
#
_cell.length_a   1.000
_cell.length_b   1.000
_cell.length_c   1.000
_cell.angle_alpha   90.00
_cell.angle_beta   90.00
_cell.angle_gamma   90.00
#
_symmetry.space_group_name_H-M   'P 1'
#
loop_
_entity.id
_entity.type
_entity.pdbx_description
1 polymer ?
#
loop_
_entity_poly.entity_id
_entity_poly.type
_entity_poly.pdbx_seq_one_letter_code
_entity_poly.pdbx_strand_id
1 'polypeptide(L)' 'MSINKDGCRLYEIEQFICDYKENEPAKCYPLPRIFYECPNRPVIEVTSLVSIDPATGELDVPDNLNNLLPEGKQWTEIRK' A
#
# COMPACT_ATOMS: atom_id res chain seq x y z
N MET A 1 3.21 -12.86 -4.86
CA MET A 1 2.62 -12.98 -3.51
C MET A 1 3.72 -13.40 -2.56
N SER A 2 4.31 -12.44 -1.85
CA SER A 2 5.47 -12.66 -0.98
C SER A 2 4.96 -12.89 0.44
N ILE A 3 5.21 -14.07 1.01
CA ILE A 3 4.79 -14.43 2.38
C ILE A 3 5.99 -14.20 3.29
N ASN A 4 5.86 -13.31 4.28
CA ASN A 4 6.89 -13.14 5.31
C ASN A 4 6.77 -14.28 6.36
N LYS A 5 7.85 -14.58 7.08
CA LYS A 5 7.93 -15.61 8.15
C LYS A 5 6.83 -15.48 9.21
N ASP A 6 6.28 -14.28 9.41
CA ASP A 6 5.23 -13.99 10.38
C ASP A 6 3.80 -14.27 9.86
N GLY A 7 3.66 -14.86 8.67
CA GLY A 7 2.36 -15.12 8.04
C GLY A 7 1.68 -13.89 7.44
N CYS A 8 2.38 -12.77 7.38
CA CYS A 8 1.92 -11.55 6.73
C CYS A 8 2.03 -11.64 5.20
N ARG A 9 1.15 -10.92 4.51
CA ARG A 9 1.01 -10.91 3.05
C ARG A 9 0.91 -9.50 2.52
N LEU A 10 1.47 -9.30 1.33
CA LEU A 10 1.27 -8.09 0.56
C LEU A 10 0.22 -8.31 -0.52
N TYR A 11 -0.69 -7.36 -0.62
CA TYR A 11 -1.66 -7.27 -1.70
C TYR A 11 -1.46 -5.98 -2.47
N GLU A 12 -1.80 -6.02 -3.74
CA GLU A 12 -1.73 -4.87 -4.63
C GLU A 12 -3.13 -4.61 -5.19
N ILE A 13 -3.51 -3.34 -5.22
CA ILE A 13 -4.67 -2.84 -5.95
C ILE A 13 -4.17 -1.75 -6.88
N GLU A 14 -4.39 -1.92 -8.19
CA GLU A 14 -4.17 -0.83 -9.14
C GLU A 14 -5.41 0.08 -9.13
N GLN A 15 -5.20 1.34 -8.75
CA GLN A 15 -6.19 2.41 -8.89
C GLN A 15 -5.82 3.29 -10.08
N PHE A 16 -6.73 4.16 -10.51
CA PHE A 16 -6.45 5.13 -11.55
C PHE A 16 -6.86 6.53 -11.10
N ILE A 17 -5.99 7.51 -11.36
CA ILE A 17 -6.36 8.92 -11.31
C ILE A 17 -6.57 9.41 -12.74
N CYS A 18 -7.76 9.94 -13.04
CA CYS A 18 -8.15 10.34 -14.38
C CYS A 18 -8.31 11.86 -14.47
N ASP A 19 -7.68 12.47 -15.47
CA ASP A 19 -7.88 13.86 -15.88
C ASP A 19 -8.91 13.90 -17.01
N TYR A 20 -9.99 14.64 -16.78
CA TYR A 20 -11.09 14.81 -17.72
C TYR A 20 -11.04 16.23 -18.28
N LYS A 21 -10.76 16.34 -19.58
CA LYS A 21 -10.80 17.62 -20.31
C LYS A 21 -11.92 17.60 -21.33
N GLU A 22 -12.56 18.75 -21.52
CA GLU A 22 -13.67 18.90 -22.46
C GLU A 22 -13.18 18.62 -23.89
N ASN A 23 -13.90 17.78 -24.64
CA ASN A 23 -13.55 17.32 -25.99
C ASN A 23 -12.24 16.51 -26.13
N GLU A 24 -11.65 16.02 -25.03
CA GLU A 24 -10.53 15.08 -25.07
C GLU A 24 -10.91 13.73 -24.43
N PRO A 25 -10.31 12.60 -24.87
CA PRO A 25 -10.40 11.34 -24.14
C PRO A 25 -9.84 11.49 -22.73
N ALA A 26 -10.46 10.80 -21.75
CA ALA A 26 -9.96 10.76 -20.39
C ALA A 26 -8.53 10.22 -20.35
N LYS A 27 -7.63 10.95 -19.67
CA LYS A 27 -6.23 10.54 -19.46
C LYS A 27 -6.10 9.98 -18.05
N CYS A 28 -5.97 8.66 -17.93
CA CYS A 28 -5.86 7.99 -16.65
C CYS A 28 -4.41 7.53 -16.41
N TYR A 29 -3.94 7.72 -15.18
CA TYR A 29 -2.62 7.30 -14.73
C TYR A 29 -2.78 6.20 -13.68
N PRO A 30 -2.11 5.05 -13.83
CA PRO A 30 -2.18 3.98 -12.85
C PRO A 30 -1.53 4.43 -11.54
N LEU A 31 -2.12 4.02 -10.44
CA LEU A 31 -1.70 4.32 -9.09
C LEU A 31 -1.69 3.01 -8.29
N PRO A 32 -0.55 2.31 -8.22
CA PRO A 32 -0.45 1.09 -7.43
C PRO A 32 -0.62 1.42 -5.94
N ARG A 33 -1.46 0.65 -5.26
CA ARG A 33 -1.68 0.71 -3.82
C ARG A 33 -1.32 -0.62 -3.21
N ILE A 34 -0.44 -0.60 -2.24
CA ILE A 34 0.12 -1.81 -1.64
C ILE A 34 -0.37 -1.91 -0.21
N PHE A 35 -0.91 -3.07 0.13
CA PHE A 35 -1.52 -3.35 1.42
C PHE A 35 -0.79 -4.46 2.13
N TYR A 36 -0.61 -4.29 3.44
CA TYR A 36 0.02 -5.27 4.31
C TYR A 36 -1.03 -5.88 5.23
N GLU A 37 -1.29 -7.17 5.05
CA GLU A 37 -2.20 -7.97 5.87
C GLU A 37 -1.38 -8.85 6.80
N CYS A 38 -1.70 -8.84 8.09
CA CYS A 38 -1.13 -9.74 9.07
C CYS A 38 -2.23 -10.36 9.93
N PRO A 39 -2.04 -11.58 10.45
CA PRO A 39 -3.00 -12.19 11.36
C PRO A 39 -3.33 -11.28 12.56
N ASN A 40 -4.62 -11.19 12.91
CA ASN A 40 -5.14 -10.43 14.05
C ASN A 40 -4.82 -8.92 14.04
N ARG A 41 -4.47 -8.36 12.89
CA ARG A 41 -4.24 -6.92 12.71
C ARG A 41 -5.10 -6.39 11.57
N PRO A 42 -5.57 -5.13 11.63
CA PRO A 42 -6.17 -4.48 10.48
C PRO A 42 -5.22 -4.47 9.29
N VAL A 43 -5.77 -4.62 8.08
CA VAL A 43 -5.01 -4.38 6.85
C VAL A 43 -4.70 -2.90 6.74
N ILE A 44 -3.46 -2.57 6.40
CA ILE A 44 -3.00 -1.20 6.27
C ILE A 44 -2.38 -0.95 4.90
N GLU A 45 -2.54 0.27 4.38
CA GLU A 45 -1.83 0.69 3.17
C GLU A 45 -0.37 1.04 3.53
N VAL A 46 0.58 0.45 2.81
CA VAL A 46 2.03 0.62 2.98
C VAL A 46 2.72 1.13 1.72
N THR A 47 1.97 1.64 0.74
CA THR A 47 2.48 2.12 -0.56
C THR A 47 3.68 3.07 -0.43
N SER A 48 3.69 3.95 0.57
CA SER A 48 4.80 4.91 0.81
C SER A 48 6.02 4.32 1.53
N LEU A 49 5.91 3.09 2.05
CA LEU A 49 6.93 2.41 2.84
C LEU A 49 7.64 1.30 2.07
N VAL A 50 7.21 1.02 0.86
CA VAL A 50 7.75 -0.02 -0.01
C VAL A 50 8.26 0.61 -1.30
N SER A 51 9.33 0.06 -1.85
CA SER A 51 9.89 0.49 -3.14
C SER A 51 9.61 -0.56 -4.22
N ILE A 52 9.45 -0.12 -5.46
CA ILE A 52 9.38 -1.01 -6.62
C ILE A 52 10.75 -0.97 -7.28
N ASP A 53 11.38 -2.13 -7.45
CA ASP A 53 12.60 -2.25 -8.25
C ASP A 53 12.26 -1.91 -9.72
N PRO A 54 12.84 -0.87 -10.30
CA PRO A 54 12.49 -0.43 -11.65
C PRO A 54 12.95 -1.41 -12.75
N ALA A 55 13.88 -2.33 -12.45
CA ALA A 55 14.39 -3.32 -13.40
C ALA A 55 13.56 -4.60 -13.42
N THR A 56 13.03 -5.03 -12.27
CA THR A 56 12.29 -6.30 -12.12
C THR A 56 10.80 -6.11 -11.93
N GLY A 57 10.37 -4.93 -11.46
CA GLY A 57 9.00 -4.68 -11.00
C GLY A 57 8.67 -5.33 -9.66
N GLU A 58 9.65 -5.92 -8.97
CA GLU A 58 9.43 -6.55 -7.67
C GLU A 58 9.30 -5.52 -6.55
N LEU A 59 8.49 -5.84 -5.55
CA LEU A 59 8.33 -5.05 -4.35
C LEU A 59 9.46 -5.33 -3.36
N ASP A 60 10.26 -4.31 -3.10
CA ASP A 60 11.22 -4.28 -2.02
C ASP A 60 10.55 -3.77 -0.74
N VAL A 61 10.53 -4.64 0.28
CA VAL A 61 9.78 -4.46 1.50
C VAL A 61 10.78 -4.44 2.65
N PRO A 62 10.86 -3.35 3.41
CA PRO A 62 11.86 -3.24 4.45
C PRO A 62 11.65 -4.31 5.53
N ASP A 63 12.72 -4.99 5.94
CA ASP A 63 12.68 -6.01 7.00
C ASP A 63 12.12 -5.46 8.32
N ASN A 64 12.31 -4.17 8.58
CA ASN A 64 11.81 -3.46 9.75
C ASN A 64 10.42 -2.82 9.53
N LEU A 65 9.66 -3.23 8.50
CA LEU A 65 8.35 -2.64 8.19
C LEU A 65 7.47 -2.55 9.44
N ASN A 66 7.35 -3.64 10.22
CA ASN A 66 6.56 -3.69 11.45
C ASN A 66 6.92 -2.58 12.47
N ASN A 67 8.17 -2.11 12.50
CA ASN A 67 8.63 -1.04 13.40
C ASN A 67 8.32 0.37 12.86
N LEU A 68 8.11 0.49 11.54
CA LEU A 68 7.75 1.74 10.86
C LEU A 68 6.24 1.99 10.88
N LEU A 69 5.45 0.93 11.09
CA LEU A 69 4.01 1.04 11.13
C LEU A 69 3.55 1.84 12.36
N PRO A 70 2.69 2.85 12.17
CA PRO A 70 2.11 3.56 13.30
C PRO A 70 1.25 2.60 14.12
N GLU A 71 1.27 2.78 15.45
CA GLU A 71 0.38 2.05 16.33
C GLU A 71 -1.07 2.42 16.01
N GLY A 72 -1.85 1.42 15.60
CA GLY A 72 -3.27 1.60 15.33
C GLY A 72 -3.99 2.01 16.61
N LYS A 73 -4.80 3.06 16.54
CA LYS A 73 -5.63 3.53 17.65
C LYS A 73 -7.10 3.31 17.34
N GLN A 74 -7.91 3.06 18.35
CA GLN A 74 -9.36 3.09 18.17
C GLN A 74 -9.80 4.51 17.83
N TRP A 75 -10.86 4.65 17.02
CA TRP A 75 -11.41 5.96 16.66
C TRP A 75 -11.75 6.81 17.90
N THR A 76 -12.20 6.16 18.97
CA THR A 76 -12.51 6.77 20.27
C THR A 76 -11.29 7.35 21.01
N GLU A 77 -10.08 6.91 20.65
CA GLU A 77 -8.82 7.33 21.27
C GLU A 77 -8.17 8.52 20.53
N ILE A 78 -8.69 8.88 19.34
CA ILE A 78 -8.20 10.00 18.55
C ILE A 78 -8.70 11.31 19.17
N ARG A 79 -7.78 12.08 19.75
CA ARG A 79 -8.05 13.44 20.25
C ARG A 79 -7.57 14.47 19.23
N LYS A 80 -8.37 15.52 19.04
CA LYS A 80 -8.06 16.69 18.18
C LYS A 80 -6.91 17.51 18.73
#